data_AF-K2J8N5-F1
#
_entry.id   AF-K2J8N5-F1
#
_cell.length_a   1.000
_cell.length_b   1.000
_cell.length_c   1.000
_cell.angle_alpha   90.00
_cell.angle_beta   90.00
_cell.angle_gamma   90.00
#
_symmetry.space_group_name_H-M   'P 1'
#
loop_
_entity.id
_entity.type
_entity.pdbx_description
1 polymer ?
#
loop_
_entity_poly.entity_id
_entity_poly.type
_entity_poly.pdbx_seq_one_letter_code
_entity_poly.pdbx_strand_id
1 'polypeptide(L)'
;MQYYQAFISAEQTAQAYRILDALIAKQLVFGGPVVGGPAKFLWNFRDSDVSASLRKSKLYTLDQDYKYIITYTREDLKDELIEVAEAASLEEVCMISFLPMETNRSLRLLLDASFEGRDAHAQPETVDAVAALTFVPKAQISTRTKSSDGPVGGRR
;
A
#
# COMPACT_ATOMS: atom_id res chain seq x y z
N MET A 1 4.26 18.86 3.83
CA MET A 1 3.44 17.65 4.09
C MET A 1 4.37 16.48 4.36
N GLN A 2 4.29 15.81 5.51
CA GLN A 2 5.09 14.61 5.79
C GLN A 2 4.46 13.39 5.12
N TYR A 3 5.28 12.56 4.49
CA TYR A 3 4.86 11.28 3.92
C TYR A 3 5.43 10.11 4.72
N TYR A 4 4.70 9.00 4.72
CA TYR A 4 5.09 7.75 5.36
C TYR A 4 5.06 6.63 4.34
N GLN A 5 5.96 5.67 4.53
CA GLN A 5 5.78 4.35 3.97
C GLN A 5 4.93 3.53 4.95
N ALA A 6 3.81 3.00 4.47
CA ALA A 6 2.91 2.16 5.24
C ALA A 6 3.13 0.69 4.87
N PHE A 7 3.19 -0.17 5.89
CA PHE A 7 3.20 -1.62 5.76
C PHE A 7 1.92 -2.15 6.36
N ILE A 8 1.12 -2.84 5.55
CA ILE A 8 -0.18 -3.39 5.95
C ILE A 8 -0.14 -4.89 5.71
N SER A 9 -0.45 -5.69 6.73
CA SER A 9 -0.47 -7.14 6.60
C SER A 9 -1.68 -7.67 5.85
N ALA A 10 -1.54 -8.90 5.36
CA ALA A 10 -2.65 -9.74 4.95
C ALA A 10 -2.24 -11.22 4.99
N GLU A 11 -3.18 -12.11 5.31
CA GLU A 11 -2.99 -13.56 5.28
C GLU A 11 -2.99 -14.12 3.86
N GLN A 12 -3.67 -13.42 2.93
CA GLN A 12 -3.88 -13.90 1.56
C GLN A 12 -3.69 -12.78 0.54
N THR A 13 -3.20 -13.12 -0.65
CA THR A 13 -3.03 -12.16 -1.75
C THR A 13 -4.35 -11.48 -2.13
N ALA A 14 -5.47 -12.21 -2.15
CA ALA A 14 -6.78 -11.65 -2.46
C ALA A 14 -7.24 -10.62 -1.40
N GLN A 15 -6.96 -10.87 -0.12
CA GLN A 15 -7.20 -9.91 0.96
C GLN A 15 -6.32 -8.66 0.78
N ALA A 16 -5.03 -8.85 0.49
CA ALA A 16 -4.12 -7.73 0.26
C ALA A 16 -4.61 -6.81 -0.85
N TYR A 17 -5.06 -7.36 -1.98
CA TYR A 17 -5.65 -6.56 -3.06
C TYR A 17 -6.95 -5.88 -2.64
N ARG A 18 -7.85 -6.57 -1.93
CA ARG A 18 -9.09 -5.96 -1.43
C ARG A 18 -8.82 -4.75 -0.53
N ILE A 19 -7.85 -4.86 0.39
CA ILE A 19 -7.43 -3.73 1.24
C ILE A 19 -6.85 -2.61 0.37
N LEU A 20 -5.91 -2.93 -0.52
CA LEU A 20 -5.27 -1.95 -1.39
C LEU A 20 -6.28 -1.20 -2.28
N ASP A 21 -7.24 -1.91 -2.88
CA ASP A 21 -8.29 -1.34 -3.71
C ASP A 21 -9.20 -0.41 -2.90
N ALA A 22 -9.59 -0.80 -1.69
CA ALA A 22 -10.41 0.03 -0.80
C ALA A 22 -9.71 1.34 -0.42
N LEU A 23 -8.39 1.29 -0.18
CA LEU A 23 -7.57 2.46 0.14
C LEU A 23 -7.36 3.36 -1.09
N ILE A 24 -7.07 2.78 -2.26
CA ILE A 24 -6.90 3.53 -3.53
C ILE A 24 -8.20 4.21 -3.94
N ALA A 25 -9.34 3.55 -3.79
CA ALA A 25 -10.65 4.10 -4.14
C ALA A 25 -10.99 5.40 -3.38
N LYS A 26 -10.39 5.60 -2.21
CA LYS A 26 -10.51 6.80 -1.36
C LYS A 26 -9.29 7.72 -1.40
N GLN A 27 -8.32 7.42 -2.28
CA GLN A 27 -7.04 8.11 -2.38
C GLN A 27 -6.33 8.24 -1.01
N LEU A 28 -6.42 7.22 -0.17
CA LEU A 28 -5.76 7.16 1.15
C LEU A 28 -4.30 6.73 1.02
N VAL A 29 -3.97 6.08 -0.08
CA VAL A 29 -2.62 5.59 -0.39
C VAL A 29 -2.28 5.86 -1.84
N PHE A 30 -0.99 5.93 -2.14
CA PHE A 30 -0.48 6.05 -3.50
C PHE A 30 -0.68 4.75 -4.31
N GLY A 31 -0.71 3.60 -3.64
CA GLY A 31 -0.58 2.29 -4.24
C GLY A 31 0.81 1.69 -3.98
N GLY A 32 1.07 0.48 -4.50
CA GLY A 32 2.36 -0.18 -4.31
C GLY A 32 2.30 -1.70 -4.46
N PRO A 33 3.43 -2.39 -4.28
CA PRO A 33 3.47 -3.84 -4.42
C PRO A 33 2.80 -4.55 -3.25
N VAL A 34 2.19 -5.70 -3.58
CA VAL A 34 1.90 -6.77 -2.62
C VAL A 34 3.06 -7.74 -2.69
N VAL A 35 3.78 -7.91 -1.57
CA VAL A 35 4.87 -8.88 -1.44
C VAL A 35 4.44 -10.01 -0.51
N GLY A 36 4.94 -11.22 -0.75
CA GLY A 36 4.59 -12.38 0.08
C GLY A 36 5.77 -13.29 0.33
N GLY A 37 5.74 -14.00 1.45
CA GLY A 37 6.74 -14.99 1.78
C GLY A 37 6.47 -15.75 3.07
N PRO A 38 7.29 -16.76 3.38
CA PRO A 38 7.15 -17.53 4.61
C PRO A 38 7.38 -16.64 5.83
N ALA A 39 6.46 -16.72 6.79
CA ALA A 39 6.50 -15.98 8.03
C ALA A 39 6.20 -16.89 9.22
N LYS A 40 6.73 -16.49 10.39
CA LYS A 40 6.50 -17.16 11.66
C LYS A 40 6.05 -16.16 12.72
N PHE A 41 4.97 -16.47 13.42
CA PHE A 41 4.40 -15.60 14.46
C PHE A 41 4.30 -16.32 15.79
N LEU A 42 4.49 -15.57 16.88
CA LEU A 42 4.03 -15.98 18.19
C LEU A 42 2.59 -15.49 18.37
N TRP A 43 1.69 -16.40 18.72
CA TRP A 43 0.29 -16.06 18.90
C TRP A 43 -0.28 -16.70 20.17
N ASN A 44 -1.04 -15.92 20.92
CA ASN A 44 -1.85 -16.42 22.03
C ASN A 44 -3.32 -16.34 21.64
N PHE A 45 -3.91 -17.49 21.34
CA PHE A 45 -5.29 -17.59 20.88
C PHE A 45 -6.35 -17.35 21.97
N ARG A 46 -5.95 -16.97 23.19
CA ARG A 46 -6.86 -16.79 24.33
C ARG A 46 -8.11 -15.99 23.98
N ASP A 47 -7.92 -14.88 23.28
CA ASP A 47 -8.98 -13.92 22.95
C ASP A 47 -9.40 -13.99 21.48
N SER A 48 -8.86 -14.95 20.74
CA SER A 48 -9.09 -15.16 19.31
C SER A 48 -10.35 -15.97 19.02
N ASP A 49 -10.95 -15.76 17.85
CA ASP A 49 -12.14 -16.52 17.42
C ASP A 49 -11.79 -17.91 16.84
N VAL A 50 -11.16 -18.74 17.67
CA VAL A 50 -10.78 -20.11 17.34
C VAL A 50 -11.44 -21.13 18.27
N SER A 51 -11.27 -22.42 18.00
CA SER A 51 -11.84 -23.48 18.85
C SER A 51 -11.46 -23.34 20.34
N ALA A 52 -12.38 -23.73 21.23
CA ALA A 52 -12.20 -23.58 22.69
C ALA A 52 -10.94 -24.29 23.24
N SER A 53 -10.45 -25.33 22.56
CA SER A 53 -9.20 -26.01 22.94
C SER A 53 -7.96 -25.16 22.73
N LEU A 54 -7.98 -24.24 21.75
CA LEU A 54 -6.88 -23.32 21.43
C LEU A 54 -6.92 -22.04 22.28
N ARG A 55 -8.10 -21.60 22.76
CA ARG A 55 -8.28 -20.41 23.62
C ARG A 55 -7.68 -20.50 25.04
N LYS A 56 -6.87 -21.53 25.31
CA LYS A 56 -6.10 -21.61 26.55
C LYS A 56 -4.96 -20.60 26.50
N SER A 57 -4.68 -19.92 27.62
CA SER A 57 -3.55 -18.99 27.74
C SER A 57 -2.23 -19.71 27.53
N LYS A 58 -1.75 -19.72 26.28
CA LYS A 58 -0.55 -20.42 25.81
C LYS A 58 -0.06 -19.76 24.51
N LEU A 59 1.25 -19.66 24.35
CA LEU A 59 1.87 -19.23 23.10
C LEU A 59 2.02 -20.40 22.13
N TYR A 60 1.64 -20.14 20.89
CA TYR A 60 1.80 -21.02 19.74
C TYR A 60 2.70 -20.35 18.70
N THR A 61 3.37 -21.16 17.89
CA THR A 61 4.06 -20.71 16.69
C THR A 61 3.17 -20.97 15.48
N LEU A 62 2.93 -19.94 14.68
CA LEU A 62 2.19 -20.04 13.43
C LEU A 62 3.15 -19.87 12.27
N ASP A 63 3.16 -20.84 11.37
CA ASP A 63 3.90 -20.78 10.12
C ASP A 63 2.88 -20.52 8.99
N GLN A 64 3.06 -19.43 8.24
CA GLN A 64 2.16 -19.09 7.14
C GLN A 64 2.89 -18.34 6.02
N ASP A 65 2.39 -18.44 4.79
CA ASP A 65 2.83 -17.60 3.68
C ASP A 65 2.10 -16.25 3.75
N TYR A 66 2.75 -15.28 4.37
CA TYR A 66 2.15 -14.02 4.77
C TYR A 66 2.42 -12.90 3.75
N LYS A 67 1.48 -11.96 3.62
CA LYS A 67 1.54 -10.87 2.65
C LYS A 67 1.70 -9.52 3.33
N TYR A 68 2.37 -8.61 2.64
CA TYR A 68 2.45 -7.20 3.00
C TYR A 68 2.14 -6.33 1.79
N ILE A 69 1.29 -5.33 2.01
CA ILE A 69 1.14 -4.17 1.13
C ILE A 69 2.18 -3.17 1.57
N ILE A 70 3.05 -2.74 0.65
CA ILE A 70 4.01 -1.66 0.89
C ILE A 70 3.55 -0.46 0.08
N THR A 71 3.14 0.61 0.75
CA THR A 71 2.55 1.76 0.09
C THR A 71 2.99 3.08 0.73
N TYR A 72 2.52 4.21 0.19
CA TYR A 72 2.80 5.54 0.70
C TYR A 72 1.52 6.26 1.06
N THR A 73 1.54 7.00 2.16
CA THR A 73 0.44 7.85 2.60
C THR A 73 0.94 9.17 3.18
N ARG A 74 0.03 10.11 3.39
CA ARG A 74 0.29 11.38 4.09
C ARG A 74 -0.01 11.24 5.58
N GLU A 75 0.63 12.09 6.37
CA GLU A 75 0.40 12.15 7.83
C GLU A 75 -1.07 12.30 8.20
N ASP A 76 -1.81 13.15 7.48
CA ASP A 76 -3.20 13.48 7.79
C ASP A 76 -4.22 12.43 7.33
N LEU A 77 -3.78 11.37 6.66
CA LEU A 77 -4.64 10.30 6.15
C LEU A 77 -4.55 9.01 6.96
N LYS A 78 -3.63 8.93 7.94
CA LYS A 78 -3.32 7.66 8.63
C LYS A 78 -4.52 7.08 9.37
N ASP A 79 -5.30 7.91 10.06
CA ASP A 79 -6.42 7.43 10.88
C ASP A 79 -7.51 6.81 9.99
N GLU A 80 -7.92 7.50 8.92
CA GLU A 80 -8.90 6.95 7.97
C GLU A 80 -8.34 5.75 7.20
N LEU A 81 -7.04 5.73 6.89
CA LEU A 81 -6.37 4.57 6.29
C LEU A 81 -6.48 3.35 7.21
N ILE A 82 -6.20 3.51 8.51
CA ILE A 82 -6.32 2.42 9.49
C ILE A 82 -7.75 1.89 9.50
N GLU A 83 -8.74 2.78 9.66
CA GLU A 83 -10.15 2.40 9.72
C GLU A 83 -10.60 1.63 8.47
N VAL A 84 -10.25 2.12 7.28
CA VAL A 84 -10.61 1.48 6.01
C VAL A 84 -9.87 0.16 5.80
N ALA A 85 -8.58 0.09 6.17
CA ALA A 85 -7.80 -1.13 6.05
C ALA A 85 -8.29 -2.22 7.01
N GLU A 86 -8.61 -1.87 8.26
CA GLU A 86 -9.19 -2.79 9.25
C GLU A 86 -10.55 -3.30 8.78
N ALA A 87 -11.44 -2.42 8.28
CA ALA A 87 -12.74 -2.81 7.76
C ALA A 87 -12.67 -3.72 6.53
N ALA A 88 -11.61 -3.56 5.71
CA ALA A 88 -11.37 -4.40 4.53
C ALA A 88 -10.55 -5.67 4.85
N SER A 89 -10.00 -5.80 6.06
CA SER A 89 -9.23 -6.97 6.48
C SER A 89 -10.15 -8.09 6.96
N LEU A 90 -9.72 -9.33 6.75
CA LEU A 90 -10.34 -10.52 7.35
C LEU A 90 -9.54 -11.04 8.55
N GLU A 91 -8.39 -10.42 8.85
CA GLU A 91 -7.56 -10.79 9.97
C GLU A 91 -8.21 -10.37 11.29
N GLU A 92 -7.92 -11.12 12.34
CA GLU A 92 -8.23 -10.71 13.72
C GLU A 92 -7.48 -9.41 14.08
N VAL A 93 -6.25 -9.26 13.58
CA VAL A 93 -5.44 -8.05 13.73
C VAL A 93 -4.85 -7.68 12.37
N CYS A 94 -5.35 -6.61 11.77
CA CYS A 94 -4.73 -5.98 10.60
C CYS A 94 -3.48 -5.22 11.07
N MET A 95 -2.30 -5.81 10.93
CA MET A 95 -1.06 -5.19 11.39
C MET A 95 -0.68 -4.05 10.44
N ILE A 96 -0.70 -2.82 10.95
CA ILE A 96 -0.34 -1.61 10.21
C ILE A 96 0.82 -0.90 10.92
N SER A 97 1.83 -0.50 10.16
CA SER A 97 2.91 0.35 10.66
C SER A 97 3.29 1.43 9.65
N PHE A 98 3.75 2.57 10.17
CA PHE A 98 4.16 3.71 9.38
C PHE A 98 5.62 4.04 9.66
N LEU A 99 6.44 4.07 8.62
CA LEU A 99 7.83 4.52 8.70
C LEU A 99 7.94 5.93 8.09
N PRO A 100 8.45 6.92 8.83
CA PRO A 100 8.80 8.21 8.23
C PRO A 100 9.88 7.98 7.17
N MET A 101 9.78 8.69 6.05
CA MET A 101 10.73 8.52 4.94
C MET A 101 11.27 9.85 4.43
N GLU A 102 12.50 9.80 3.95
CA GLU A 102 13.08 10.85 3.13
C GLU A 102 12.80 10.56 1.66
N THR A 103 12.12 11.47 0.98
CA THR A 103 11.80 11.34 -0.45
C THR A 103 12.79 12.14 -1.28
N ASN A 104 13.27 11.59 -2.40
CA ASN A 104 13.85 12.43 -3.44
C ASN A 104 12.77 13.37 -4.03
N ARG A 105 13.22 14.43 -4.71
CA ARG A 105 12.33 15.47 -5.27
C ARG A 105 11.25 14.88 -6.20
N SER A 106 11.64 13.96 -7.08
CA SER A 106 10.75 13.38 -8.09
C SER A 106 9.63 12.55 -7.47
N LEU A 107 9.96 11.70 -6.50
CA LEU A 107 8.99 10.93 -5.73
C LEU A 107 8.05 11.86 -4.97
N ARG A 108 8.59 12.91 -4.34
CA ARG A 108 7.76 13.89 -3.63
C ARG A 108 6.72 14.55 -4.55
N LEU A 109 7.15 15.03 -5.73
CA LEU A 109 6.26 15.66 -6.70
C LEU A 109 5.18 14.68 -7.20
N LEU A 110 5.55 13.42 -7.40
CA LEU A 110 4.61 12.37 -7.81
C LEU A 110 3.55 12.13 -6.72
N LEU A 111 3.96 12.02 -5.46
CA LEU A 111 3.03 11.85 -4.34
C LEU A 111 2.13 13.08 -4.18
N ASP A 112 2.71 14.28 -4.20
CA ASP A 112 1.95 15.53 -4.09
C ASP A 112 0.86 15.60 -5.19
N ALA A 113 1.18 15.27 -6.43
CA ALA A 113 0.22 15.23 -7.54
C ALA A 113 -0.82 14.10 -7.43
N SER A 114 -0.45 12.95 -6.86
CA SER A 114 -1.36 11.79 -6.75
C SER A 114 -2.42 11.97 -5.66
N PHE A 115 -2.11 12.76 -4.63
CA PHE A 115 -3.04 13.12 -3.56
C PHE A 115 -3.72 14.49 -3.78
N GLU A 116 -3.43 15.16 -4.90
CA GLU A 116 -4.11 16.40 -5.29
C GLU A 116 -5.55 16.11 -5.70
N GLY A 117 -6.48 17.02 -5.37
CA GLY A 117 -7.89 16.88 -5.74
C GLY A 117 -8.61 15.72 -5.04
N ARG A 118 -8.11 15.29 -3.87
CA ARG A 118 -8.84 14.36 -2.99
C ARG A 118 -10.28 14.83 -2.81
N ASP A 119 -11.21 13.88 -2.90
CA ASP A 119 -12.68 14.06 -2.91
C ASP A 119 -13.30 14.57 -4.22
N ALA A 120 -12.51 15.14 -5.15
CA ALA A 120 -13.00 15.58 -6.46
C ALA A 120 -12.92 14.48 -7.53
N HIS A 121 -12.07 13.47 -7.34
CA HIS A 121 -11.86 12.36 -8.27
C HIS A 121 -12.46 11.07 -7.72
N ALA A 122 -13.72 10.80 -8.06
CA ALA A 122 -14.38 9.55 -7.71
C ALA A 122 -13.77 8.39 -8.49
N GLN A 123 -13.22 7.39 -7.77
CA GLN A 123 -12.71 6.10 -8.26
C GLN A 123 -11.72 6.14 -9.43
N PRO A 124 -10.42 5.87 -9.20
CA PRO A 124 -9.43 5.79 -10.27
C PRO A 124 -9.80 4.76 -11.34
N GLU A 125 -9.70 5.14 -12.62
CA GLU A 125 -9.88 4.21 -13.74
C GLU A 125 -8.67 3.28 -13.88
N THR A 126 -8.92 1.99 -14.13
CA THR A 126 -7.85 1.02 -14.35
C THR A 126 -7.30 1.11 -15.77
N VAL A 127 -5.97 1.15 -15.90
CA VAL A 127 -5.25 1.09 -17.18
C VAL A 127 -4.31 -0.10 -17.16
N ASP A 128 -4.28 -0.89 -18.24
CA ASP A 128 -3.26 -1.93 -18.42
C ASP A 128 -1.90 -1.27 -18.67
N ALA A 129 -1.08 -1.24 -17.62
CA ALA A 129 0.25 -0.65 -17.67
C ALA A 129 1.15 -1.37 -18.68
N VAL A 130 1.05 -2.70 -18.84
CA VAL A 130 1.89 -3.46 -19.77
C VAL A 130 1.52 -3.14 -21.21
N ALA A 131 0.22 -3.05 -21.53
CA ALA A 131 -0.24 -2.57 -22.83
C ALA A 131 0.15 -1.10 -23.08
N ALA A 132 0.12 -0.25 -22.04
CA ALA A 132 0.56 1.14 -22.15
C ALA A 132 2.10 1.29 -22.28
N LEU A 133 2.86 0.27 -21.88
CA LEU A 133 4.33 0.23 -21.90
C LEU A 133 4.94 -0.24 -23.24
N THR A 134 4.13 -0.50 -24.28
CA THR A 134 4.62 -0.96 -25.61
C THR A 134 5.92 -0.24 -25.99
N PHE A 135 7.03 -0.99 -25.99
CA PHE A 135 8.42 -0.60 -26.27
C PHE A 135 8.62 0.89 -26.57
N VAL A 136 8.96 1.67 -25.54
CA VAL A 136 9.39 3.05 -25.73
C VAL A 136 10.76 3.03 -26.42
N PRO A 137 10.89 3.53 -27.67
CA PRO A 137 12.20 3.62 -28.31
C PRO A 137 13.13 4.46 -27.43
N LYS A 138 14.41 4.09 -27.33
CA LYS A 138 15.39 4.80 -26.47
C LYS A 138 15.35 6.32 -26.64
N ALA A 139 15.09 6.80 -27.86
CA ALA A 139 14.96 8.21 -28.20
C ALA A 139 13.79 8.95 -27.51
N GLN A 140 12.76 8.24 -27.07
CA GLN A 140 11.57 8.80 -26.43
C GLN A 140 11.60 8.69 -24.89
N ILE A 141 12.59 7.99 -24.33
CA ILE A 141 12.73 7.81 -22.88
C ILE A 141 12.89 9.18 -22.19
N SER A 142 13.83 10.01 -22.66
CA SER A 142 14.09 11.34 -22.09
C SER A 142 12.88 12.29 -22.15
N THR A 143 11.96 12.08 -23.09
CA THR A 143 10.73 12.88 -23.22
C THR A 143 9.57 12.37 -22.38
N ARG A 144 9.65 11.17 -21.80
CA ARG A 144 8.58 10.54 -21.01
C ARG A 144 8.91 10.45 -19.52
N THR A 145 10.17 10.26 -19.13
CA THR A 145 10.59 10.41 -17.73
C THR A 145 10.71 11.90 -17.42
N LYS A 146 9.85 12.41 -16.52
CA LYS A 146 10.04 13.73 -15.92
C LYS A 146 11.42 13.73 -15.24
N SER A 147 12.39 14.42 -15.85
CA SER A 147 13.76 14.58 -15.33
C SER A 147 13.71 15.13 -13.91
N SER A 148 14.43 14.48 -12.99
CA SER A 148 14.61 14.94 -11.61
C SER A 148 15.33 16.30 -11.52
N ASP A 149 16.05 16.68 -12.58
CA ASP A 149 17.06 17.75 -12.56
C ASP A 149 16.84 18.86 -13.61
N GLY A 150 15.64 18.99 -14.19
CA GLY A 150 15.37 20.03 -15.19
C GLY A 150 15.65 19.60 -16.64
N PRO A 151 15.34 20.46 -17.63
CA PRO A 151 14.67 20.05 -18.88
C PRO A 151 15.66 19.37 -19.86
N VAL A 152 15.25 18.30 -20.55
CA VAL A 152 14.46 18.36 -21.79
C VAL A 152 13.17 17.52 -21.73
N GLY A 153 12.04 18.10 -22.18
CA GLY A 153 10.78 17.40 -22.50
C GLY A 153 9.51 17.81 -21.73
N GLY A 154 9.49 18.96 -21.06
CA GLY A 154 8.45 19.30 -20.08
C GLY A 154 7.01 19.53 -20.60
N ARG A 155 6.04 19.32 -19.71
CA ARG A 155 4.78 20.09 -19.63
C ARG A 155 4.59 20.59 -18.18
N ARG A 156 4.07 21.82 -18.07
CA ARG A 156 3.77 22.56 -16.84
C ARG A 156 2.93 21.75 -15.87
#